data_AF-A0A4T0VGD6-F1
#
_entry.id   AF-A0A4T0VGD6-F1
#
_cell.length_a   1.000
_cell.length_b   1.000
_cell.length_c   1.000
_cell.angle_alpha   90.00
_cell.angle_beta   90.00
_cell.angle_gamma   90.00
#
_symmetry.space_group_name_H-M   'P 1'
#
loop_
_entity.id
_entity.type
_entity.pdbx_description
1 polymer ?
#
loop_
_entity_poly.entity_id
_entity_poly.type
_entity_poly.pdbx_seq_one_letter_code
_entity_poly.pdbx_strand_id
1 'polypeptide(L)'
;MDTAGLTVASSMVGISGDSNDTFSIPSPASRRLLWTLNGPLESAIQVAPGQYYEAGDIMEPYFHPGDADVAPSWHPVSQESLMVPQVPTVTVRIYCLDDWEQLWVEFNRYCLDTKNDPRRPRAKDVELEVTAGSGAFLTIHEYVSAVHPWLMGMRERLLYALGKTDGKGVPWPPEAKLAVTHFGSGALIIQTEDKWAYSRRKPNLEPRVKMTIAEDMEASRKVEERMLARSAARVRELERLRQENNGHGL
;
A
#
# COMPACT_ATOMS: atom_id res chain seq x y z
N MET A 1 -63.23 10.89 26.26
CA MET A 1 -62.66 10.80 27.61
C MET A 1 -61.49 9.85 27.52
N ASP A 2 -60.33 10.45 27.67
CA ASP A 2 -59.01 9.93 27.31
C ASP A 2 -58.49 8.93 28.34
N THR A 3 -57.69 7.98 27.84
CA THR A 3 -56.54 7.45 28.60
C THR A 3 -55.38 7.27 27.63
N ALA A 4 -54.42 8.19 27.73
CA ALA A 4 -53.19 8.21 26.98
C ALA A 4 -52.21 7.16 27.52
N GLY A 5 -51.75 6.26 26.64
CA GLY A 5 -50.55 5.45 26.81
C GLY A 5 -49.38 6.14 26.10
N LEU A 6 -48.37 6.53 26.87
CA LEU A 6 -47.13 7.13 26.40
C LEU A 6 -46.11 6.00 26.16
N THR A 7 -45.72 5.76 24.91
CA THR A 7 -44.52 4.96 24.60
C THR A 7 -43.69 5.70 23.57
N VAL A 8 -42.50 6.14 24.00
CA VAL A 8 -41.49 6.82 23.18
C VAL A 8 -40.90 5.83 22.18
N ALA A 9 -41.18 6.06 20.90
CA ALA A 9 -40.48 5.40 19.80
C ALA A 9 -39.11 6.07 19.60
N SER A 10 -38.03 5.34 19.89
CA SER A 10 -36.68 5.75 19.51
C SER A 10 -36.50 5.49 18.01
N SER A 11 -36.30 6.57 17.26
CA SER A 11 -36.08 6.59 15.82
C SER A 11 -34.65 6.11 15.52
N MET A 12 -34.51 4.88 15.04
CA MET A 12 -33.31 4.45 14.32
C MET A 12 -33.53 4.75 12.84
N VAL A 13 -33.00 5.89 12.39
CA VAL A 13 -32.83 6.18 10.97
C VAL A 13 -31.78 5.21 10.43
N GLY A 14 -32.20 4.41 9.46
CA GLY A 14 -31.42 3.36 8.83
C GLY A 14 -30.15 3.90 8.18
N ILE A 15 -29.03 3.26 8.50
CA ILE A 15 -27.84 3.27 7.66
C ILE A 15 -28.19 2.36 6.48
N SER A 16 -28.67 2.97 5.40
CA SER A 16 -28.73 2.35 4.08
C SER A 16 -27.28 2.12 3.64
N GLY A 17 -26.77 0.93 3.93
CA GLY A 17 -25.55 0.39 3.35
C GLY A 17 -25.85 -0.23 2.00
N ASP A 18 -26.28 0.60 1.04
CA ASP A 18 -26.19 0.25 -0.37
C ASP A 18 -24.79 0.64 -0.85
N SER A 19 -23.81 -0.24 -0.64
CA SER A 19 -22.68 -0.35 -1.56
C SER A 19 -22.53 -1.81 -1.93
N ASN A 20 -23.07 -2.12 -3.11
CA ASN A 20 -22.72 -3.31 -3.88
C ASN A 20 -21.26 -3.17 -4.36
N ASP A 21 -20.32 -3.02 -3.41
CA ASP A 21 -18.89 -2.93 -3.65
C ASP A 21 -18.45 -4.29 -4.18
N THR A 22 -18.56 -4.43 -5.49
CA THR A 22 -17.94 -5.53 -6.20
C THR A 22 -16.44 -5.33 -6.01
N PHE A 23 -15.85 -6.09 -5.09
CA PHE A 23 -14.42 -5.99 -4.78
C PHE A 23 -13.59 -6.28 -6.05
N SER A 24 -13.21 -5.22 -6.76
CA SER A 24 -12.35 -5.33 -7.92
C SER A 24 -10.91 -5.59 -7.47
N ILE A 25 -10.29 -6.62 -8.03
CA ILE A 25 -8.89 -6.96 -7.78
C ILE A 25 -8.08 -6.80 -9.07
N PRO A 26 -6.76 -6.57 -8.99
CA PRO A 26 -5.91 -6.57 -10.18
C PRO A 26 -6.02 -7.88 -10.93
N SER A 27 -6.08 -7.79 -12.26
CA SER A 27 -6.06 -8.96 -13.13
C SER A 27 -4.75 -9.76 -12.96
N PRO A 28 -4.72 -11.05 -13.33
CA PRO A 28 -3.49 -11.84 -13.35
C PRO A 28 -2.38 -11.16 -14.17
N ALA A 29 -2.74 -10.50 -15.27
CA ALA A 29 -1.83 -9.74 -16.11
C ALA A 29 -1.23 -8.51 -15.41
N SER A 30 -2.07 -7.72 -14.74
CA SER A 30 -1.62 -6.58 -13.94
C SER A 30 -0.62 -6.97 -12.86
N ARG A 31 -0.75 -8.17 -12.28
CA ARG A 31 0.16 -8.67 -11.24
C ARG A 31 1.56 -9.03 -11.76
N ARG A 32 1.75 -9.13 -13.07
CA ARG A 32 3.04 -9.41 -13.72
C ARG A 32 3.95 -8.19 -13.79
N LEU A 33 3.42 -6.99 -13.57
CA LEU A 33 4.15 -5.76 -13.78
C LEU A 33 5.10 -5.47 -12.62
N LEU A 34 6.40 -5.42 -12.91
CA LEU A 34 7.39 -4.71 -12.11
C LEU A 34 7.42 -3.27 -12.62
N TRP A 35 6.78 -2.37 -11.89
CA TRP A 35 6.65 -0.97 -12.27
C TRP A 35 7.45 -0.08 -11.33
N THR A 36 8.53 0.49 -11.87
CA THR A 36 9.44 1.38 -11.17
C THR A 36 9.16 2.85 -11.48
N LEU A 37 9.60 3.75 -10.61
CA LEU A 37 9.40 5.20 -10.76
C LEU A 37 10.73 5.94 -10.91
N ASN A 38 11.69 5.38 -11.67
CA ASN A 38 13.06 5.90 -11.74
C ASN A 38 13.47 6.35 -13.16
N GLY A 39 12.50 6.65 -14.01
CA GLY A 39 12.73 7.00 -15.41
C GLY A 39 11.43 7.22 -16.16
N PRO A 40 11.49 7.36 -17.49
CA PRO A 40 10.32 7.47 -18.35
C PRO A 40 9.58 6.12 -18.47
N LEU A 41 8.34 6.14 -18.95
CA LEU A 41 7.46 4.96 -18.97
C LEU A 41 8.05 3.79 -19.77
N GLU A 42 8.76 4.11 -20.85
CA GLU A 42 9.40 3.19 -21.79
C GLU A 42 10.45 2.29 -21.12
N SER A 43 11.05 2.73 -20.02
CA SER A 43 12.02 1.93 -19.24
C SER A 43 11.53 1.60 -17.83
N ALA A 44 10.37 2.14 -17.43
CA ALA A 44 9.86 2.01 -16.07
C ALA A 44 9.28 0.64 -15.75
N ILE A 45 8.82 -0.11 -16.76
CA ILE A 45 8.03 -1.34 -16.56
C ILE A 45 8.72 -2.55 -17.18
N GLN A 46 8.79 -3.62 -16.40
CA GLN A 46 9.15 -4.96 -16.86
C GLN A 46 8.00 -5.93 -16.55
N VAL A 47 7.90 -7.02 -17.31
CA VAL A 47 6.79 -7.97 -17.27
C VAL A 47 7.32 -9.35 -16.89
N ALA A 48 6.84 -9.89 -15.78
CA ALA A 48 7.14 -11.25 -15.33
C ALA A 48 6.43 -12.30 -16.22
N PRO A 49 6.96 -13.53 -16.32
CA PRO A 49 6.33 -14.60 -17.09
C PRO A 49 4.97 -15.02 -16.50
N GLY A 50 4.79 -14.88 -15.19
CA GLY A 50 3.55 -15.22 -14.49
C GLY A 50 3.12 -14.19 -13.44
N GLN A 51 1.90 -14.35 -12.91
CA GLN A 51 1.36 -13.46 -11.86
C GLN A 51 2.08 -13.59 -10.52
N TYR A 52 2.84 -14.65 -10.34
CA TYR A 52 3.73 -14.87 -9.21
C TYR A 52 5.16 -14.83 -9.72
N TYR A 53 6.02 -14.15 -8.99
CA TYR A 53 7.44 -14.01 -9.31
C TYR A 53 8.26 -15.04 -8.54
N GLU A 54 9.12 -15.75 -9.25
CA GLU A 54 10.15 -16.63 -8.70
C GLU A 54 11.55 -16.04 -8.94
N ALA A 55 12.45 -16.24 -7.97
CA ALA A 55 13.81 -15.72 -8.10
C ALA A 55 14.52 -16.44 -9.26
N GLY A 56 14.93 -15.67 -10.27
CA GLY A 56 15.53 -16.19 -11.50
C GLY A 56 14.62 -16.11 -12.73
N ASP A 57 13.36 -15.69 -12.57
CA ASP A 57 12.46 -15.41 -13.70
C ASP A 57 13.08 -14.36 -14.64
N ILE A 58 13.01 -14.65 -15.95
CA ILE A 58 13.42 -13.71 -16.99
C ILE A 58 12.29 -12.71 -17.20
N MET A 59 12.59 -11.43 -16.94
CA MET A 59 11.66 -10.33 -17.11
C MET A 59 11.76 -9.78 -18.54
N GLU A 60 10.62 -9.53 -19.18
CA GLU A 60 10.56 -8.92 -20.49
C GLU A 60 10.32 -7.41 -20.39
N PRO A 61 10.88 -6.59 -21.30
CA PRO A 61 10.61 -5.16 -21.30
C PRO A 61 9.14 -4.89 -21.70
N TYR A 62 8.51 -3.92 -21.03
CA TYR A 62 7.15 -3.53 -21.38
C TYR A 62 7.07 -2.75 -22.71
N PHE A 63 8.13 -2.02 -23.05
CA PHE A 63 8.29 -1.31 -24.31
C PHE A 63 9.42 -1.93 -25.12
N HIS A 64 9.15 -2.25 -26.38
CA HIS A 64 10.14 -2.72 -27.33
C HIS A 64 10.46 -1.56 -28.27
N PRO A 65 11.65 -0.94 -28.15
CA PRO A 65 12.07 0.04 -29.13
C PRO A 65 12.11 -0.62 -30.50
N GLY A 66 11.59 0.09 -31.50
CA GLY A 66 11.65 -0.38 -32.86
C GLY A 66 13.07 -0.35 -33.40
N ASP A 67 13.36 -1.22 -34.36
CA ASP A 67 14.58 -1.19 -35.17
C ASP A 67 14.29 -0.52 -36.53
N ALA A 68 15.30 -0.46 -37.41
CA ALA A 68 15.17 0.18 -38.73
C ALA A 68 13.96 -0.31 -39.56
N ASP A 69 13.54 -1.56 -39.37
CA ASP A 69 12.45 -2.20 -40.11
C ASP A 69 11.23 -2.57 -39.25
N VAL A 70 11.28 -2.33 -37.94
CA VAL A 70 10.23 -2.75 -37.00
C VAL A 70 9.77 -1.55 -36.18
N ALA A 71 8.48 -1.23 -36.24
CA ALA A 71 7.94 -0.12 -35.45
C ALA A 71 8.03 -0.40 -33.94
N PRO A 72 8.24 0.64 -33.10
CA PRO A 72 8.16 0.48 -31.65
C PRO A 72 6.81 -0.10 -31.23
N SER A 73 6.82 -0.98 -30.24
CA SER A 73 5.61 -1.66 -29.79
C SER A 73 5.58 -1.87 -28.28
N TRP A 74 4.38 -1.90 -27.73
CA TRP A 74 4.14 -2.24 -26.32
C TRP A 74 3.92 -3.74 -26.18
N HIS A 75 4.36 -4.30 -25.05
CA HIS A 75 4.17 -5.70 -24.72
C HIS A 75 2.65 -6.05 -24.76
N PRO A 76 2.23 -7.24 -25.25
CA PRO A 76 0.81 -7.60 -25.40
C PRO A 76 -0.06 -7.43 -24.14
N VAL A 77 0.53 -7.63 -22.96
CA VAL A 77 -0.09 -7.35 -21.64
C VAL A 77 -0.69 -5.94 -21.53
N SER A 78 -0.18 -4.98 -22.31
CA SER A 78 -0.65 -3.59 -22.36
C SER A 78 -2.13 -3.48 -22.70
N GLN A 79 -2.67 -4.41 -23.50
CA GLN A 79 -4.06 -4.41 -23.96
C GLN A 79 -4.99 -5.22 -23.04
N GLU A 80 -4.45 -5.91 -22.03
CA GLU A 80 -5.26 -6.68 -21.09
C GLU A 80 -5.98 -5.77 -20.09
N SER A 81 -7.09 -6.27 -19.53
CA SER A 81 -7.84 -5.56 -18.51
C SER A 81 -6.98 -5.31 -17.27
N LEU A 82 -7.06 -4.11 -16.72
CA LEU A 82 -6.41 -3.77 -15.47
C LEU A 82 -6.96 -4.60 -14.29
N MET A 83 -8.27 -4.82 -14.26
CA MET A 83 -9.00 -5.35 -13.10
C MET A 83 -9.86 -6.58 -13.46
N VAL A 84 -10.20 -7.34 -12.42
CA VAL A 84 -11.21 -8.42 -12.44
C VAL A 84 -12.19 -8.18 -11.27
N PRO A 85 -13.50 -8.02 -11.52
CA PRO A 85 -14.11 -7.88 -12.85
C PRO A 85 -13.59 -6.63 -13.58
N GLN A 86 -13.81 -6.59 -14.90
CA GLN A 86 -13.41 -5.46 -15.73
C GLN A 86 -14.18 -4.20 -15.30
N VAL A 87 -13.48 -3.06 -15.22
CA VAL A 87 -14.08 -1.76 -14.85
C VAL A 87 -13.70 -0.70 -15.87
N PRO A 88 -14.58 0.26 -16.19
CA PRO A 88 -14.27 1.34 -17.13
C PRO A 88 -13.46 2.46 -16.48
N THR A 89 -13.54 2.61 -15.16
CA THR A 89 -12.96 3.74 -14.42
C THR A 89 -12.34 3.25 -13.11
N VAL A 90 -11.21 3.84 -12.74
CA VAL A 90 -10.53 3.64 -11.45
C VAL A 90 -10.11 4.99 -10.89
N THR A 91 -10.39 5.22 -9.61
CA THR A 91 -9.82 6.34 -8.86
C THR A 91 -8.54 5.90 -8.16
N VAL A 92 -7.42 6.52 -8.50
CA VAL A 92 -6.12 6.21 -7.93
C VAL A 92 -5.87 7.07 -6.71
N ARG A 93 -5.64 6.40 -5.57
CA ARG A 93 -5.18 6.98 -4.31
C ARG A 93 -3.80 6.45 -3.97
N ILE A 94 -3.05 7.12 -3.09
CA ILE A 94 -1.69 6.73 -2.74
C ILE A 94 -1.60 6.49 -1.23
N TYR A 95 -1.29 5.24 -0.85
CA TYR A 95 -1.34 4.79 0.53
C TYR A 95 -0.42 5.62 1.45
N CYS A 96 0.82 5.92 1.04
CA CYS A 96 1.74 6.66 1.90
C CYS A 96 1.30 8.12 2.15
N LEU A 97 0.50 8.70 1.25
CA LEU A 97 -0.08 10.03 1.48
C LEU A 97 -1.25 9.96 2.45
N ASP A 98 -2.11 8.95 2.31
CA ASP A 98 -3.20 8.67 3.26
C ASP A 98 -2.65 8.43 4.68
N ASP A 99 -1.61 7.60 4.80
CA ASP A 99 -0.96 7.25 6.06
C ASP A 99 -0.25 8.45 6.68
N TRP A 100 0.43 9.26 5.87
CA TRP A 100 1.05 10.50 6.34
C TRP A 100 0.01 11.50 6.89
N GLU A 101 -1.16 11.62 6.26
CA GLU A 101 -2.26 12.45 6.81
C GLU A 101 -2.77 11.93 8.14
N GLN A 102 -2.95 10.62 8.28
CA GLN A 102 -3.39 10.02 9.55
C GLN A 102 -2.37 10.26 10.67
N LEU A 103 -1.08 10.01 10.40
CA LEU A 103 0.00 10.27 11.36
C LEU A 103 0.05 11.75 11.75
N TRP A 104 -0.08 12.66 10.78
CA TRP A 104 -0.11 14.09 11.07
C TRP A 104 -1.27 14.44 12.00
N VAL A 105 -2.48 13.92 11.74
CA VAL A 105 -3.65 14.16 12.60
C VAL A 105 -3.42 13.61 14.00
N GLU A 106 -2.83 12.42 14.12
CA GLU A 106 -2.53 11.81 15.41
C GLU A 106 -1.53 12.64 16.22
N PHE A 107 -0.42 13.06 15.61
CA PHE A 107 0.60 13.88 16.28
C PHE A 107 0.11 15.28 16.65
N ASN A 108 -0.86 15.82 15.91
CA ASN A 108 -1.41 17.16 16.15
C ASN A 108 -2.76 17.12 16.86
N ARG A 109 -3.22 15.96 17.36
CA ARG A 109 -4.58 15.79 17.92
C ARG A 109 -4.94 16.75 19.06
N TYR A 110 -3.94 17.29 19.75
CA TYR A 110 -4.09 18.22 20.87
C TYR A 110 -3.92 19.70 20.46
N CYS A 111 -3.66 19.98 19.19
CA CYS A 111 -3.57 21.34 18.67
C CYS A 111 -4.97 21.88 18.36
N LEU A 112 -5.21 23.15 18.69
CA LEU A 112 -6.42 23.87 18.29
C LEU A 112 -6.31 24.21 16.78
N ASP A 113 -7.34 23.87 16.00
CA ASP A 113 -7.45 24.10 14.55
C ASP A 113 -6.54 23.25 13.61
N THR A 114 -6.48 21.94 13.85
CA THR A 114 -5.88 20.98 12.91
C THR A 114 -6.63 20.83 11.59
N LYS A 115 -7.87 21.34 11.51
CA LYS A 115 -8.69 21.22 10.31
C LYS A 115 -8.19 22.16 9.22
N ASN A 116 -7.82 23.40 9.55
CA ASN A 116 -7.39 24.39 8.56
C ASN A 116 -5.87 24.60 8.50
N ASP A 117 -5.08 23.84 9.26
CA ASP A 117 -3.62 23.97 9.26
C ASP A 117 -3.05 23.73 7.84
N PRO A 118 -2.35 24.71 7.24
CA PRO A 118 -1.79 24.59 5.90
C PRO A 118 -0.67 23.55 5.80
N ARG A 119 -0.13 23.09 6.94
CA ARG A 119 0.90 22.05 7.01
C ARG A 119 0.29 20.64 7.02
N ARG A 120 -1.04 20.52 7.16
CA ARG A 120 -1.70 19.21 7.12
C ARG A 120 -1.65 18.68 5.68
N PRO A 121 -1.02 17.53 5.43
CA PRO A 121 -1.14 16.88 4.13
C PRO A 121 -2.60 16.48 3.90
N ARG A 122 -3.09 16.81 2.71
CA ARG A 122 -4.43 16.44 2.25
C ARG A 122 -4.26 15.34 1.22
N ALA A 123 -4.52 14.10 1.61
CA ALA A 123 -4.40 12.97 0.70
C ALA A 123 -5.54 12.99 -0.33
N LYS A 124 -6.74 13.41 0.08
CA LYS A 124 -7.91 13.57 -0.80
C LYS A 124 -7.75 14.59 -1.92
N ASP A 125 -6.84 15.56 -1.74
CA ASP A 125 -6.52 16.53 -2.79
C ASP A 125 -5.57 15.92 -3.85
N VAL A 126 -5.18 14.65 -3.66
CA VAL A 126 -4.24 13.90 -4.51
C VAL A 126 -4.89 12.59 -4.95
N GLU A 127 -5.91 12.72 -5.78
CA GLU A 127 -6.57 11.60 -6.45
C GLU A 127 -6.50 11.80 -7.95
N LEU A 128 -6.39 10.69 -8.68
CA LEU A 128 -6.44 10.71 -10.15
C LEU A 128 -7.50 9.71 -10.61
N GLU A 129 -8.57 10.23 -11.20
CA GLU A 129 -9.52 9.37 -11.91
C GLU A 129 -8.96 9.03 -13.30
N VAL A 130 -8.94 7.73 -13.61
CA VAL A 130 -8.53 7.22 -14.92
C VAL A 130 -9.70 6.44 -15.50
N THR A 131 -10.14 6.86 -16.69
CA THR A 131 -11.27 6.28 -17.41
C THR A 131 -10.80 5.76 -18.76
N ALA A 132 -11.34 4.61 -19.18
CA ALA A 132 -11.09 4.02 -20.48
C ALA A 132 -11.45 5.02 -21.60
N GLY A 133 -10.57 5.21 -22.57
CA GLY A 133 -10.74 6.24 -23.60
C GLY A 133 -11.86 5.91 -24.58
N SER A 134 -11.93 4.66 -25.03
CA SER A 134 -12.95 4.20 -25.99
C SER A 134 -13.38 2.74 -25.80
N GLY A 135 -12.79 2.03 -24.82
CA GLY A 135 -13.05 0.62 -24.55
C GLY A 135 -14.18 0.38 -23.54
N ALA A 136 -14.65 -0.86 -23.47
CA ALA A 136 -15.61 -1.29 -22.43
C ALA A 136 -14.98 -1.37 -21.03
N PHE A 137 -13.64 -1.41 -20.97
CA PHE A 137 -12.88 -1.54 -19.73
C PHE A 137 -11.54 -0.82 -19.86
N LEU A 138 -10.98 -0.48 -18.71
CA LEU A 138 -9.68 0.16 -18.59
C LEU A 138 -8.55 -0.85 -18.80
N THR A 139 -7.71 -0.59 -19.80
CA THR A 139 -6.54 -1.41 -20.10
C THR A 139 -5.37 -1.09 -19.17
N ILE A 140 -4.42 -2.01 -19.07
CA ILE A 140 -3.15 -1.77 -18.36
C ILE A 140 -2.44 -0.55 -18.93
N HIS A 141 -2.39 -0.40 -20.26
CA HIS A 141 -1.68 0.71 -20.90
C HIS A 141 -2.29 2.07 -20.59
N GLU A 142 -3.61 2.22 -20.73
CA GLU A 142 -4.30 3.47 -20.40
C GLU A 142 -4.04 3.89 -18.95
N TYR A 143 -4.09 2.92 -18.03
CA TYR A 143 -3.80 3.16 -16.62
C TYR A 143 -2.35 3.63 -16.40
N VAL A 144 -1.36 2.86 -16.84
CA VAL A 144 0.05 3.21 -16.55
C VAL A 144 0.48 4.48 -17.28
N SER A 145 -0.04 4.76 -18.48
CA SER A 145 0.26 5.97 -19.24
C SER A 145 -0.31 7.24 -18.59
N ALA A 146 -1.44 7.15 -17.89
CA ALA A 146 -1.99 8.27 -17.11
C ALA A 146 -1.30 8.41 -15.75
N VAL A 147 -1.13 7.30 -15.03
CA VAL A 147 -0.70 7.30 -13.63
C VAL A 147 0.81 7.50 -13.50
N HIS A 148 1.62 6.98 -14.41
CA HIS A 148 3.08 7.10 -14.32
C HIS A 148 3.59 8.55 -14.32
N PRO A 149 3.27 9.41 -15.32
CA PRO A 149 3.71 10.80 -15.29
C PRO A 149 3.14 11.57 -14.08
N TRP A 150 1.92 11.24 -13.63
CA TRP A 150 1.33 11.82 -12.43
C TRP A 150 2.15 11.48 -11.17
N LEU A 151 2.49 10.20 -10.96
CA LEU A 151 3.36 9.77 -9.86
C LEU A 151 4.75 10.41 -9.94
N MET A 152 5.34 10.48 -11.14
CA MET A 152 6.65 11.09 -11.35
C MET A 152 6.64 12.59 -11.02
N GLY A 153 5.58 13.32 -11.37
CA GLY A 153 5.40 14.72 -10.99
C GLY A 153 5.29 14.96 -9.48
N MET A 154 4.98 13.92 -8.70
CA MET A 154 4.86 13.98 -7.24
C MET A 154 6.02 13.31 -6.51
N ARG A 155 7.09 12.89 -7.20
CA ARG A 155 8.16 12.07 -6.65
C ARG A 155 8.74 12.62 -5.33
N GLU A 156 9.02 13.92 -5.27
CA GLU A 156 9.55 14.55 -4.05
C GLU A 156 8.59 14.43 -2.85
N ARG A 157 7.29 14.65 -3.10
CA ARG A 157 6.24 14.51 -2.09
C ARG A 157 6.09 13.05 -1.63
N LEU A 158 6.23 12.09 -2.54
CA LEU A 158 6.21 10.67 -2.21
C LEU A 158 7.39 10.27 -1.32
N LEU A 159 8.61 10.70 -1.66
CA LEU A 159 9.80 10.45 -0.86
C LEU A 159 9.71 11.09 0.54
N TYR A 160 9.13 12.30 0.60
CA TYR A 160 8.86 12.97 1.88
C TYR A 160 7.88 12.18 2.74
N ALA A 161 6.73 11.79 2.17
CA ALA A 161 5.70 11.04 2.88
C ALA A 161 6.21 9.67 3.37
N LEU A 162 6.91 8.92 2.50
CA LEU A 162 7.51 7.63 2.84
C LEU A 162 8.48 7.75 4.02
N GLY A 163 9.31 8.81 4.05
CA GLY A 163 10.22 9.08 5.15
C GLY A 163 9.54 9.53 6.45
N LYS A 164 8.31 10.03 6.39
CA LYS A 164 7.50 10.31 7.58
C LYS A 164 6.81 9.05 8.12
N THR A 165 6.36 8.16 7.23
CA THR A 165 5.64 6.94 7.58
C THR A 165 6.56 5.78 7.96
N ASP A 166 7.82 5.78 7.53
CA ASP A 166 8.79 4.70 7.84
C ASP A 166 9.36 4.72 9.27
N GLY A 167 8.93 5.68 10.09
CA GLY A 167 9.37 5.85 11.48
C GLY A 167 10.73 6.52 11.68
N LYS A 168 11.46 6.85 10.60
CA LYS A 168 12.74 7.59 10.68
C LYS A 168 12.52 9.10 10.72
N GLY A 169 11.38 9.58 10.21
CA GLY A 169 11.02 11.00 10.20
C GLY A 169 11.83 11.85 9.22
N VAL A 170 12.70 11.23 8.41
CA VAL A 170 13.58 11.86 7.42
C VAL A 170 13.14 11.41 6.02
N PRO A 171 12.97 12.34 5.06
CA PRO A 171 12.64 11.99 3.67
C PRO A 171 13.60 10.95 3.09
N TRP A 172 13.07 10.09 2.24
CA TRP A 172 13.90 9.14 1.51
C TRP A 172 14.82 9.87 0.51
N PRO A 173 16.01 9.31 0.18
CA PRO A 173 16.94 9.95 -0.73
C PRO A 173 16.34 10.07 -2.15
N PRO A 174 16.69 11.13 -2.92
CA PRO A 174 16.19 11.33 -4.29
C PRO A 174 16.46 10.16 -5.23
N GLU A 175 17.54 9.41 -5.00
CA GLU A 175 17.99 8.26 -5.78
C GLU A 175 17.32 6.94 -5.35
N ALA A 176 16.42 6.98 -4.36
CA ALA A 176 15.71 5.80 -3.90
C ALA A 176 14.95 5.13 -5.06
N LYS A 177 15.23 3.85 -5.28
CA LYS A 177 14.56 3.06 -6.31
C LYS A 177 13.16 2.67 -5.86
N LEU A 178 12.18 3.46 -6.29
CA LEU A 178 10.77 3.24 -5.96
C LEU A 178 10.12 2.29 -6.96
N ALA A 179 9.21 1.45 -6.47
CA ALA A 179 8.37 0.58 -7.25
C ALA A 179 6.94 0.52 -6.67
N VAL A 180 5.97 0.32 -7.56
CA VAL A 180 4.57 0.05 -7.20
C VAL A 180 4.44 -1.41 -6.81
N THR A 181 4.22 -1.68 -5.53
CA THR A 181 4.12 -3.06 -5.00
C THR A 181 2.69 -3.56 -4.94
N HIS A 182 1.72 -2.65 -4.83
CA HIS A 182 0.30 -2.98 -4.86
C HIS A 182 -0.49 -1.87 -5.53
N PHE A 183 -1.47 -2.25 -6.34
CA PHE A 183 -2.51 -1.38 -6.91
C PHE A 183 -3.79 -2.22 -7.03
N GLY A 184 -4.96 -1.61 -7.18
CA GLY A 184 -6.25 -2.32 -7.22
C GLY A 184 -7.42 -1.42 -6.82
N SER A 185 -8.44 -1.98 -6.16
CA SER A 185 -9.57 -1.21 -5.61
C SER A 185 -9.20 -0.35 -4.38
N GLY A 186 -8.01 -0.54 -3.82
CA GLY A 186 -7.47 0.25 -2.72
C GLY A 186 -6.40 1.25 -3.16
N ALA A 187 -5.87 2.00 -2.19
CA ALA A 187 -4.77 2.93 -2.43
C ALA A 187 -3.51 2.20 -2.92
N LEU A 188 -2.86 2.77 -3.93
CA LEU A 188 -1.62 2.31 -4.52
C LEU A 188 -0.50 2.37 -3.47
N ILE A 189 0.22 1.26 -3.31
CA ILE A 189 1.35 1.13 -2.38
C ILE A 189 2.65 1.26 -3.17
N ILE A 190 3.47 2.23 -2.76
CA ILE A 190 4.80 2.49 -3.31
C ILE A 190 5.82 2.15 -2.23
N GLN A 191 6.81 1.34 -2.58
CA GLN A 191 7.91 0.98 -1.68
C GLN A 191 9.21 0.92 -2.48
N THR A 192 10.28 0.46 -1.85
CA THR A 192 11.53 0.15 -2.55
C THR A 192 11.35 -1.06 -3.47
N GLU A 193 12.12 -1.07 -4.56
CA GLU A 193 12.11 -2.12 -5.58
C GLU A 193 12.29 -3.54 -5.00
N ASP A 194 13.11 -3.72 -3.96
CA ASP A 194 13.34 -5.02 -3.30
C ASP A 194 12.07 -5.59 -2.64
N LYS A 195 11.11 -4.74 -2.27
CA LYS A 195 9.84 -5.16 -1.69
C LYS A 195 8.86 -5.68 -2.72
N TRP A 196 9.00 -5.30 -3.99
CA TRP A 196 8.14 -5.81 -5.06
C TRP A 196 8.24 -7.32 -5.17
N ALA A 197 9.47 -7.86 -5.25
CA ALA A 197 9.68 -9.30 -5.39
C ALA A 197 9.07 -10.07 -4.22
N TYR A 198 9.17 -9.55 -2.99
CA TYR A 198 8.53 -10.15 -1.82
C TYR A 198 7.00 -10.18 -1.95
N SER A 199 6.39 -9.08 -2.39
CA SER A 199 4.93 -8.97 -2.56
C SER A 199 4.35 -9.85 -3.67
N ARG A 200 5.18 -10.28 -4.62
CA ARG A 200 4.79 -11.13 -5.76
C ARG A 200 5.14 -12.60 -5.61
N ARG A 201 5.73 -13.00 -4.48
CA ARG A 201 5.95 -14.43 -4.21
C ARG A 201 4.61 -15.14 -4.17
N LYS A 202 4.60 -16.35 -4.72
CA LYS A 202 3.47 -17.25 -4.55
C LYS A 202 3.20 -17.40 -3.05
N PRO A 203 1.95 -17.22 -2.58
CA PRO A 203 1.62 -17.52 -1.20
C PRO A 203 2.08 -18.94 -0.92
N ASN A 204 2.87 -19.13 0.14
CA ASN A 204 3.14 -20.47 0.64
C ASN A 204 1.80 -21.03 1.11
N LEU A 205 1.13 -21.79 0.25
CA LEU A 205 0.08 -22.72 0.60
C LEU A 205 0.72 -23.93 1.29
N GLU A 206 1.66 -23.70 2.22
CA GLU A 206 1.86 -24.72 3.24
C GLU A 206 0.47 -25.00 3.81
N PRO A 207 0.06 -26.27 3.91
CA PRO A 207 -1.20 -26.58 4.55
C PRO A 207 -1.11 -25.90 5.90
N ARG A 208 -1.89 -24.82 6.09
CA ARG A 208 -2.15 -24.27 7.40
C ARG A 208 -2.55 -25.50 8.19
N VAL A 209 -1.67 -25.98 9.07
CA VAL A 209 -2.10 -26.90 10.10
C VAL A 209 -3.33 -26.20 10.66
N LYS A 210 -4.50 -26.81 10.48
CA LYS A 210 -5.76 -26.20 10.91
C LYS A 210 -5.69 -26.13 12.42
N MET A 211 -5.01 -25.12 12.94
CA MET A 211 -4.99 -24.81 14.35
C MET A 211 -6.38 -24.28 14.65
N THR A 212 -7.00 -24.91 15.62
CA THR A 212 -8.20 -24.37 16.24
C THR A 212 -7.88 -22.99 16.82
N ILE A 213 -8.90 -22.15 16.98
CA ILE A 213 -8.75 -20.81 17.58
C ILE A 213 -8.03 -20.89 18.94
N ALA A 214 -8.28 -21.95 19.71
CA ALA A 214 -7.62 -22.18 20.99
C ALA A 214 -6.11 -22.40 20.86
N GLU A 215 -5.66 -23.14 19.85
CA GLU A 215 -4.24 -23.39 19.61
C GLU A 215 -3.50 -22.13 19.14
N ASP A 216 -4.16 -21.29 18.34
CA ASP A 216 -3.61 -20.00 17.86
C ASP A 216 -3.49 -18.97 18.99
N MET A 217 -4.51 -18.88 19.86
CA MET A 217 -4.48 -18.06 21.06
C MET A 217 -3.38 -18.53 22.03
N GLU A 218 -3.21 -19.84 22.18
CA GLU A 218 -2.16 -20.41 23.03
C GLU A 218 -0.75 -20.16 22.47
N ALA A 219 -0.58 -20.26 21.15
CA ALA A 219 0.68 -19.94 20.49
C ALA A 219 1.02 -18.45 20.65
N SER A 220 0.04 -17.57 20.47
CA SER A 220 0.19 -16.12 20.67
C SER A 220 0.58 -15.78 22.10
N ARG A 221 -0.09 -16.40 23.08
CA ARG A 221 0.24 -16.24 24.51
C ARG A 221 1.68 -16.66 24.83
N LYS A 222 2.13 -17.80 24.29
CA LYS A 222 3.51 -18.28 24.47
C LYS A 222 4.55 -17.36 23.84
N VAL A 223 4.23 -16.72 22.71
CA VAL A 223 5.12 -15.74 22.07
C VAL A 223 5.24 -14.48 22.93
N GLU A 224 4.11 -13.99 23.43
CA GLU A 224 4.06 -12.81 24.30
C GLU A 224 4.82 -13.04 25.61
N GLU A 225 4.64 -14.20 26.25
CA GLU A 225 5.37 -14.59 27.45
C GLU A 225 6.89 -14.64 27.21
N ARG A 226 7.32 -15.20 26.07
CA ARG A 226 8.74 -15.20 25.68
C ARG A 226 9.28 -13.80 25.44
N MET A 227 8.48 -12.90 24.87
CA MET A 227 8.89 -11.51 24.67
C MET A 227 9.03 -10.79 26.01
N LEU A 228 8.07 -10.95 26.93
CA LEU A 228 8.11 -10.38 28.27
C LEU A 228 9.28 -10.92 29.09
N ALA A 229 9.59 -12.22 29.00
CA ALA A 229 10.75 -12.80 29.65
C ALA A 229 12.07 -12.21 29.13
N ARG A 230 12.17 -12.00 27.81
CA ARG A 230 13.35 -11.38 27.18
C ARG A 230 13.49 -9.90 27.56
N SER A 231 12.39 -9.15 27.63
CA SER A 231 12.44 -7.74 28.05
C SER A 231 12.78 -7.61 29.53
N ALA A 232 12.20 -8.44 30.40
CA ALA A 232 12.52 -8.46 31.82
C ALA A 232 13.99 -8.82 32.09
N ALA A 233 14.54 -9.80 31.36
CA ALA A 233 15.96 -10.13 31.45
C ALA A 233 16.86 -8.95 31.04
N ARG A 234 16.49 -8.23 29.97
CA ARG A 234 17.22 -7.04 29.51
C ARG A 234 17.18 -5.90 30.53
N VAL A 235 16.05 -5.68 31.19
CA VAL A 235 15.91 -4.67 32.25
C VAL A 235 16.79 -5.00 33.45
N ARG A 236 16.76 -6.26 33.92
CA ARG A 236 17.62 -6.70 35.04
C ARG A 236 19.11 -6.52 34.74
N GLU A 237 19.52 -6.80 33.50
CA GLU A 237 20.91 -6.62 33.09
C GLU A 237 21.31 -5.14 33.06
N LEU A 238 20.43 -4.26 32.58
CA LEU A 238 20.67 -2.81 32.59
C LEU A 238 20.75 -2.25 34.02
N GLU A 239 19.93 -2.75 34.94
CA GLU A 239 19.98 -2.37 36.36
C GLU A 239 21.27 -2.83 37.03
N ARG A 240 21.75 -4.04 36.71
CA ARG A 240 23.03 -4.56 37.19
C ARG A 240 24.20 -3.69 36.74
N LEU A 241 24.28 -3.36 35.46
CA LEU A 241 25.31 -2.48 34.90
C LEU A 241 25.29 -1.07 35.52
N ARG A 242 24.09 -0.56 35.84
CA ARG A 242 23.93 0.74 36.51
C ARG A 242 24.45 0.73 37.96
N GLN A 243 24.24 -0.37 38.68
CA GLN A 243 24.76 -0.53 40.04
C GLN A 243 26.29 -0.69 40.06
N GLU A 244 26.84 -1.46 39.12
CA GLU A 244 28.30 -1.63 38.96
C GLU A 244 29.00 -0.30 38.62
N ASN A 245 28.41 0.52 37.73
CA ASN A 245 28.97 1.84 37.40
C ASN A 245 28.86 2.88 38.54
N ASN A 246 27.85 2.76 39.43
CA ASN A 246 27.72 3.66 40.58
C ASN A 246 28.62 3.26 41.78
N GLY A 247 29.28 2.09 41.72
CA GLY A 247 30.17 1.60 42.78
C GLY A 247 31.65 1.98 42.63
N HIS A 248 32.08 2.57 41.51
CA HIS A 248 33.48 2.92 41.23
C HIS A 248 33.84 4.40 41.50
N GLY A 249 32.98 5.14 42.19
CA GLY A 249 33.23 6.52 42.61
C GLY A 249 33.35 6.68 44.12
N LEU A 250 34.33 6.03 44.74
CA LEU A 250 34.86 6.36 46.07
C LEU A 250 36.37 6.14 46.09
#